data_AF-A0A3Q9EVM3-F1
#
_entry.id   AF-A0A3Q9EVM3-F1
#
_cell.length_a   1.000
_cell.length_b   1.000
_cell.length_c   1.000
_cell.angle_alpha   90.00
_cell.angle_beta   90.00
_cell.angle_gamma   90.00
#
_symmetry.space_group_name_H-M   'P 1'
#
loop_
_entity.id
_entity.type
_entity.pdbx_description
1 polymer ?
#
loop_
_entity_poly.entity_id
_entity_poly.type
_entity_poly.pdbx_seq_one_letter_code
_entity_poly.pdbx_strand_id
1 'polypeptide(L)'
;MRPTPHPSARHWDGSPVVAHRVRRSLQVSPGSVSRLLRCGQSGRCRECGNRIEWYHRSTERPVRLHPQELPAARVPAACRWHVSCGVAHPAGDGSSWCRLPHAVVCPARDAHPTPPELAGLRRSLAVNSRRLIEAGAFAPPPPSPQAPAPAVCRPARPIVQLLYIRYLAARPVEEIQCVAQTRRRNRCTSPLLTSDAPPGTWRLVPATATSGQLALPAEVMAIYDLGGLPYAEQMRWRVQRCPQHAATPAAADLAVADWEPFEPLRHHEHIHTRLPDRNRRPGPASRVRRAVRP
;
A
#
# COMPACT_ATOMS: atom_id res chain seq x y z
N MET A 1 -42.22 44.82 -6.52
CA MET A 1 -41.40 43.71 -7.04
C MET A 1 -40.34 43.34 -6.01
N ARG A 2 -40.46 42.16 -5.41
CA ARG A 2 -39.43 41.48 -4.59
C ARG A 2 -39.50 39.99 -4.95
N PRO A 3 -38.37 39.27 -5.16
CA PRO A 3 -38.41 37.85 -5.46
C PRO A 3 -38.60 37.04 -4.18
N THR A 4 -39.50 36.07 -4.23
CA THR A 4 -39.68 35.02 -3.22
C THR A 4 -38.56 33.97 -3.36
N PRO A 5 -37.94 33.51 -2.25
CA PRO A 5 -36.90 32.49 -2.30
C PRO A 5 -37.50 31.07 -2.41
N HIS A 6 -36.77 30.20 -3.13
CA HIS A 6 -37.10 28.79 -3.35
C HIS A 6 -37.22 27.98 -2.04
N PRO A 7 -38.21 27.09 -1.89
CA PRO A 7 -38.34 26.25 -0.71
C PRO A 7 -37.26 25.18 -0.65
N SER A 8 -36.44 25.23 0.40
CA SER A 8 -35.53 24.15 0.80
C SER A 8 -36.33 22.90 1.16
N ALA A 9 -36.01 21.76 0.56
CA ALA A 9 -36.63 20.47 0.88
C ALA A 9 -36.36 20.08 2.35
N ARG A 10 -37.40 20.11 3.18
CA ARG A 10 -37.40 19.65 4.58
C ARG A 10 -38.43 18.53 4.76
N HIS A 11 -38.17 17.60 5.68
CA HIS A 11 -39.20 16.67 6.15
C HIS A 11 -40.22 17.38 7.04
N TRP A 12 -41.41 16.79 7.19
CA TRP A 12 -42.54 17.35 7.93
C TRP A 12 -42.27 17.56 9.44
N ASP A 13 -41.22 16.95 9.98
CA ASP A 13 -40.80 17.04 11.39
C ASP A 13 -39.69 18.07 11.63
N GLY A 14 -39.28 18.83 10.61
CA GLY A 14 -38.27 19.88 10.74
C GLY A 14 -36.81 19.39 10.78
N SER A 15 -36.58 18.07 10.65
CA SER A 15 -35.23 17.50 10.60
C SER A 15 -34.53 17.84 9.26
N PRO A 16 -33.25 18.24 9.27
CA PRO A 16 -32.49 18.48 8.04
C PRO A 16 -32.34 17.18 7.24
N VAL A 17 -32.57 17.23 5.92
CA VAL A 17 -32.32 16.09 5.01
C VAL A 17 -30.81 15.87 4.93
N VAL A 18 -30.26 15.00 5.78
CA VAL A 18 -28.87 14.56 5.67
C VAL A 18 -28.75 13.71 4.40
N ALA A 19 -28.21 14.30 3.34
CA ALA A 19 -27.93 13.65 2.05
C ALA A 19 -26.75 12.66 2.08
N HIS A 20 -26.50 12.00 3.22
CA HIS A 20 -25.56 10.90 3.33
C HIS A 20 -26.30 9.61 3.66
N ARG A 21 -26.88 8.99 2.62
CA ARG A 21 -27.20 7.55 2.68
C ARG A 21 -25.89 6.79 2.87
N VAL A 22 -25.56 6.47 4.12
CA VAL A 22 -24.58 5.43 4.43
C VAL A 22 -25.13 4.15 3.81
N ARG A 23 -24.58 3.77 2.64
CA ARG A 23 -24.88 2.47 2.03
C ARG A 23 -24.39 1.40 2.98
N ARG A 24 -25.32 0.78 3.73
CA ARG A 24 -25.04 -0.48 4.42
C ARG A 24 -24.72 -1.51 3.33
N SER A 25 -23.46 -1.87 3.18
CA SER A 25 -23.07 -2.98 2.32
C SER A 25 -23.50 -4.27 3.01
N LEU A 26 -24.57 -4.87 2.51
CA LEU A 26 -24.99 -6.20 2.95
C LEU A 26 -23.90 -7.19 2.50
N GLN A 27 -23.17 -7.78 3.44
CA GLN A 27 -22.15 -8.79 3.17
C GLN A 27 -22.85 -10.14 3.05
N VAL A 28 -22.79 -10.75 1.86
CA VAL A 28 -23.35 -12.07 1.62
C VAL A 28 -22.28 -13.11 1.95
N SER A 29 -22.63 -14.09 2.78
CA SER A 29 -21.73 -15.20 3.11
C SER A 29 -21.28 -15.94 1.84
N PRO A 30 -19.97 -16.25 1.69
CA PRO A 30 -19.44 -16.99 0.55
C PRO A 30 -20.12 -18.35 0.31
N GLY A 31 -20.77 -18.95 1.32
CA GLY A 31 -21.52 -20.20 1.25
C GLY A 31 -23.03 -20.08 0.98
N SER A 32 -23.57 -18.87 0.83
CA SER A 32 -25.02 -18.66 0.66
C SER A 32 -25.53 -19.06 -0.73
N VAL A 33 -26.54 -19.92 -0.80
CA VAL A 33 -27.15 -20.41 -2.07
C VAL A 33 -27.86 -19.33 -2.91
N SER A 34 -28.05 -18.12 -2.39
CA SER A 34 -28.76 -17.03 -3.08
C SER A 34 -27.90 -16.41 -4.19
N ARG A 35 -28.10 -16.88 -5.43
CA ARG A 35 -27.44 -16.39 -6.66
C ARG A 35 -27.69 -14.90 -6.95
N LEU A 36 -28.88 -14.38 -6.61
CA LEU A 36 -29.31 -13.03 -6.99
C LEU A 36 -28.56 -11.89 -6.26
N LEU A 37 -27.97 -12.16 -5.08
CA LEU A 37 -27.23 -11.15 -4.32
C LEU A 37 -25.72 -11.14 -4.63
N ARG A 38 -25.24 -12.06 -5.48
CA ARG A 38 -23.84 -12.14 -5.94
C ARG A 38 -23.60 -11.45 -7.29
N CYS A 39 -24.65 -10.99 -7.96
CA CYS A 39 -24.52 -10.21 -9.19
C CYS A 39 -23.83 -8.88 -8.89
N GLY A 40 -22.90 -8.49 -9.77
CA GLY A 40 -21.96 -7.38 -9.53
C GLY A 40 -22.67 -6.13 -9.01
N GLN A 41 -22.31 -5.69 -7.80
CA GLN A 41 -22.95 -4.50 -7.24
C GLN A 41 -22.50 -3.30 -8.06
N SER A 42 -23.43 -2.68 -8.79
CA SER A 42 -23.16 -1.49 -9.58
C SER A 42 -22.82 -0.31 -8.66
N GLY A 43 -21.73 0.38 -8.98
CA GLY A 43 -21.26 1.56 -8.28
C GLY A 43 -20.64 2.58 -9.24
N ARG A 44 -20.07 3.63 -8.67
CA ARG A 44 -19.25 4.61 -9.38
C ARG A 44 -17.87 4.66 -8.77
N CYS A 45 -16.86 4.81 -9.61
CA CYS A 45 -15.51 5.08 -9.15
C CYS A 45 -15.47 6.45 -8.47
N ARG A 46 -14.93 6.50 -7.26
CA ARG A 46 -14.80 7.77 -6.51
C ARG A 46 -13.77 8.71 -7.13
N GLU A 47 -12.80 8.17 -7.86
CA GLU A 47 -11.70 8.94 -8.46
C GLU A 47 -12.11 9.56 -9.80
N CYS A 48 -12.95 8.88 -10.60
CA CYS A 48 -13.27 9.34 -11.96
C CYS A 48 -14.78 9.36 -12.31
N GLY A 49 -15.68 9.01 -11.38
CA GLY A 49 -17.14 9.03 -11.59
C GLY A 49 -17.73 7.95 -12.50
N ASN A 50 -16.90 7.26 -13.29
CA ASN A 50 -17.30 6.19 -14.20
C ASN A 50 -17.95 5.00 -13.46
N ARG A 51 -18.84 4.28 -14.18
CA ARG A 51 -19.52 3.09 -13.64
C ARG A 51 -18.52 1.97 -13.40
N ILE A 52 -18.73 1.24 -12.31
CA ILE A 52 -17.96 0.05 -11.92
C ILE A 52 -18.91 -1.02 -11.40
N GLU A 53 -18.47 -2.26 -11.42
CA GLU A 53 -19.16 -3.40 -10.80
C GLU A 53 -18.24 -4.04 -9.77
N TRP A 54 -18.78 -4.33 -8.59
CA TRP A 54 -18.06 -4.99 -7.51
C TRP A 54 -18.36 -6.48 -7.50
N TYR A 55 -17.31 -7.28 -7.53
CA TYR A 55 -17.40 -8.74 -7.44
C TYR A 55 -16.56 -9.26 -6.29
N HIS A 56 -17.04 -10.30 -5.61
CA HIS A 56 -16.25 -11.01 -4.63
C HIS A 56 -15.24 -11.92 -5.31
N ARG A 57 -14.08 -12.09 -4.69
CA ARG A 57 -13.13 -13.16 -5.03
C ARG A 57 -13.38 -14.34 -4.10
N SER A 58 -13.02 -15.54 -4.54
CA SER A 58 -13.19 -16.78 -3.75
C SER A 58 -12.44 -16.74 -2.40
N THR A 59 -11.36 -15.97 -2.30
CA THR A 59 -10.44 -15.97 -1.15
C THR A 59 -10.08 -14.58 -0.62
N GLU A 60 -10.64 -13.50 -1.17
CA GLU A 60 -10.05 -12.15 -1.04
C GLU A 60 -11.07 -11.00 -1.05
N ARG A 61 -10.56 -9.77 -0.93
CA ARG A 61 -11.30 -8.51 -1.04
C ARG A 61 -12.06 -8.41 -2.36
N PRO A 62 -13.20 -7.69 -2.37
CA PRO A 62 -13.95 -7.48 -3.59
C PRO A 62 -13.14 -6.67 -4.60
N VAL A 63 -13.23 -7.05 -5.86
CA VAL A 63 -12.57 -6.40 -6.99
C VAL A 63 -13.55 -5.50 -7.74
N ARG A 64 -13.07 -4.33 -8.16
CA ARG A 64 -13.80 -3.39 -9.02
C ARG A 64 -13.50 -3.73 -10.47
N LEU A 65 -14.48 -4.27 -11.18
CA LEU A 65 -14.39 -4.53 -12.61
C LEU A 65 -15.08 -3.43 -13.41
N HIS A 66 -14.61 -3.24 -14.63
CA HIS A 66 -15.30 -2.44 -15.62
C HIS A 66 -16.59 -3.16 -16.03
N PRO A 67 -17.73 -2.46 -16.16
CA PRO A 67 -19.03 -3.10 -16.44
C PRO A 67 -19.15 -3.74 -17.84
N GLN A 68 -18.28 -3.37 -18.78
CA GLN A 68 -18.32 -3.92 -20.13
C GLN A 68 -17.39 -5.12 -20.25
N GLU A 69 -17.88 -6.14 -20.94
CA GLU A 69 -17.08 -7.25 -21.44
C GLU A 69 -16.34 -6.83 -22.69
N LEU A 70 -15.11 -7.33 -22.80
CA LEU A 70 -14.21 -7.01 -23.89
C LEU A 70 -13.71 -8.30 -24.52
N PRO A 71 -13.50 -8.30 -25.84
CA PRO A 71 -12.90 -9.45 -26.50
C PRO A 71 -11.54 -9.76 -25.87
N ALA A 72 -11.35 -10.98 -25.39
CA ALA A 72 -10.13 -11.40 -24.72
C ALA A 72 -8.89 -11.17 -25.61
N ALA A 73 -9.04 -11.31 -26.93
CA ALA A 73 -7.99 -11.03 -27.91
C ALA A 73 -7.44 -9.59 -27.87
N ARG A 74 -8.24 -8.61 -27.41
CA ARG A 74 -7.86 -7.19 -27.32
C ARG A 74 -7.37 -6.77 -25.94
N VAL A 75 -7.29 -7.72 -25.00
CA VAL A 75 -6.92 -7.48 -23.61
C VAL A 75 -5.67 -8.29 -23.27
N PRO A 76 -4.61 -7.69 -22.72
CA PRO A 76 -3.44 -8.42 -22.25
C PRO A 76 -3.84 -9.48 -21.21
N ALA A 77 -3.25 -10.68 -21.29
CA ALA A 77 -3.61 -11.80 -20.41
C ALA A 77 -3.55 -11.45 -18.91
N ALA A 78 -2.56 -10.66 -18.49
CA ALA A 78 -2.40 -10.20 -17.11
C ALA A 78 -3.55 -9.30 -16.61
N CYS A 79 -4.34 -8.71 -17.50
CA CYS A 79 -5.46 -7.84 -17.18
C CYS A 79 -6.82 -8.55 -17.31
N ARG A 80 -6.86 -9.80 -17.75
CA ARG A 80 -8.12 -10.53 -17.99
C ARG A 80 -8.71 -11.03 -16.68
N TRP A 81 -10.01 -10.84 -16.54
CA TRP A 81 -10.83 -11.37 -15.46
C TRP A 81 -12.04 -12.07 -16.06
N HIS A 82 -12.51 -13.12 -15.42
CA HIS A 82 -13.81 -13.71 -15.74
C HIS A 82 -14.67 -13.74 -14.48
N VAL A 83 -15.98 -13.80 -14.67
CA VAL A 83 -16.94 -13.88 -13.57
C VAL A 83 -17.76 -15.13 -13.75
N SER A 84 -17.66 -16.04 -12.79
CA SER A 84 -18.46 -17.27 -12.75
C SER A 84 -19.28 -17.29 -11.47
N CYS A 85 -20.59 -17.53 -11.58
CA CYS A 85 -21.51 -17.59 -10.43
C CYS A 85 -21.42 -16.37 -9.47
N GLY A 86 -21.13 -15.18 -10.01
CA GLY A 86 -20.97 -13.94 -9.23
C GLY A 86 -19.63 -13.80 -8.49
N VAL A 87 -18.69 -14.71 -8.73
CA VAL A 87 -17.31 -14.65 -8.22
C VAL A 87 -16.38 -14.25 -9.36
N ALA A 88 -15.52 -13.27 -9.11
CA ALA A 88 -14.51 -12.82 -10.05
C ALA A 88 -13.21 -13.59 -9.85
N HIS A 89 -12.66 -14.10 -10.95
CA HIS A 89 -11.44 -14.88 -10.99
C HIS A 89 -10.39 -14.16 -11.85
N PRO A 90 -9.11 -14.14 -11.41
CA PRO A 90 -8.02 -13.64 -12.23
C PRO A 90 -7.78 -14.60 -13.41
N ALA A 91 -7.28 -14.04 -14.51
CA ALA A 91 -7.08 -14.71 -15.80
C ALA A 91 -8.38 -15.02 -16.55
N GLY A 92 -8.25 -15.34 -17.84
CA GLY A 92 -9.37 -15.81 -18.65
C GLY A 92 -9.68 -17.28 -18.36
N ASP A 93 -10.95 -17.63 -18.42
CA ASP A 93 -11.50 -19.00 -18.38
C ASP A 93 -11.43 -19.71 -19.74
N GLY A 94 -10.68 -19.17 -20.70
CA GLY A 94 -10.68 -19.61 -22.09
C GLY A 94 -11.82 -19.03 -22.93
N SER A 95 -12.71 -18.22 -22.34
CA SER A 95 -13.74 -17.50 -23.09
C SER A 95 -13.17 -16.47 -24.06
N SER A 96 -13.92 -16.21 -25.13
CA SER A 96 -13.64 -15.12 -26.07
C SER A 96 -13.88 -13.73 -25.46
N TRP A 97 -14.48 -13.66 -24.27
CA TRP A 97 -14.79 -12.44 -23.55
C TRP A 97 -14.14 -12.42 -22.18
N CYS A 98 -13.74 -11.23 -21.74
CA CYS A 98 -13.20 -11.00 -20.41
C CYS A 98 -13.64 -9.65 -19.86
N ARG A 99 -13.49 -9.51 -18.55
CA ARG A 99 -13.61 -8.25 -17.81
C ARG A 99 -12.22 -7.70 -17.52
N LEU A 100 -12.20 -6.41 -17.19
CA LEU A 100 -11.00 -5.68 -16.80
C LEU A 100 -11.13 -5.10 -15.39
N PRO A 101 -10.07 -5.06 -14.58
CA PRO A 101 -10.05 -4.24 -13.38
C PRO A 101 -10.18 -2.78 -13.76
N HIS A 102 -11.11 -2.06 -13.13
CA HIS A 102 -11.32 -0.65 -13.42
C HIS A 102 -10.05 0.19 -13.16
N ALA A 103 -9.22 -0.21 -12.20
CA ALA A 103 -7.98 0.50 -11.88
C ALA A 103 -6.99 0.60 -13.07
N VAL A 104 -7.00 -0.36 -14.00
CA VAL A 104 -6.12 -0.38 -15.18
C VAL A 104 -6.57 0.64 -16.24
N VAL A 105 -7.86 0.94 -16.28
CA VAL A 105 -8.48 1.84 -17.27
C VAL A 105 -8.98 3.16 -16.65
N CYS A 106 -8.75 3.37 -15.35
CA CYS A 106 -9.20 4.56 -14.64
C CYS A 106 -8.43 5.79 -15.14
N PRO A 107 -9.11 6.80 -15.71
CA PRO A 107 -8.44 7.98 -16.26
C PRO A 107 -7.78 8.85 -15.17
N ALA A 108 -8.19 8.70 -13.90
CA ALA A 108 -7.63 9.43 -12.77
C ALA A 108 -6.34 8.81 -12.18
N ARG A 109 -5.86 7.68 -12.72
CA ARG A 109 -4.63 7.00 -12.22
C ARG A 109 -3.50 7.09 -13.23
N ASP A 110 -2.47 7.85 -12.93
CA ASP A 110 -1.32 8.07 -13.83
C ASP A 110 -0.18 7.05 -13.65
N ALA A 111 -0.20 6.27 -12.57
CA ALA A 111 0.97 5.52 -12.09
C ALA A 111 1.22 4.14 -12.73
N HIS A 112 0.41 3.68 -13.69
CA HIS A 112 0.69 2.45 -14.42
C HIS A 112 0.64 2.71 -15.93
N PRO A 113 1.65 2.28 -16.71
CA PRO A 113 1.55 2.35 -18.16
C PRO A 113 0.33 1.51 -18.56
N THR A 114 -0.70 2.21 -19.03
CA THR A 114 -1.89 1.56 -19.57
C THR A 114 -1.42 0.80 -20.81
N PRO A 115 -1.67 -0.52 -20.91
CA PRO A 115 -1.33 -1.26 -22.11
C PRO A 115 -1.88 -0.54 -23.35
N PRO A 116 -1.11 -0.41 -24.44
CA PRO A 116 -1.50 0.39 -25.61
C PRO A 116 -2.86 -0.06 -26.18
N GLU A 117 -3.19 -1.34 -26.06
CA GLU A 117 -4.46 -1.93 -26.49
C GLU A 117 -5.67 -1.36 -25.71
N LEU A 118 -5.45 -0.90 -24.47
CA LEU A 118 -6.47 -0.33 -23.60
C LEU A 118 -6.54 1.20 -23.64
N ALA A 119 -5.63 1.87 -24.38
CA ALA A 119 -5.57 3.32 -24.46
C ALA A 119 -6.86 3.94 -25.01
N GLY A 120 -7.49 3.30 -25.99
CA GLY A 120 -8.78 3.74 -26.55
C GLY A 120 -9.89 3.76 -25.51
N LEU A 121 -9.98 2.70 -24.70
CA LEU A 121 -10.97 2.59 -23.62
C LEU A 121 -10.68 3.61 -22.50
N ARG A 122 -9.41 3.81 -22.14
CA ARG A 122 -9.06 4.84 -21.16
C ARG A 122 -9.45 6.24 -21.65
N ARG A 123 -9.23 6.55 -22.93
CA ARG A 123 -9.64 7.84 -23.53
C ARG A 123 -11.16 8.02 -23.49
N SER A 124 -11.95 7.01 -23.83
CA SER A 124 -13.42 7.12 -23.76
C SER A 124 -13.91 7.35 -22.33
N LEU A 125 -13.31 6.67 -21.35
CA LEU A 125 -13.62 6.90 -19.93
C LEU A 125 -13.18 8.29 -19.45
N ALA A 126 -12.07 8.84 -19.96
CA ALA A 126 -11.63 10.20 -19.65
C ALA A 126 -12.63 11.24 -20.18
N VAL A 127 -13.08 11.09 -21.43
CA VAL A 127 -14.13 11.96 -22.02
C VAL A 127 -15.42 11.88 -21.21
N ASN A 128 -15.83 10.67 -20.80
CA ASN A 128 -17.02 10.51 -19.97
C ASN A 128 -16.86 11.15 -18.59
N SER A 129 -15.71 10.99 -17.94
CA SER A 129 -15.40 11.70 -16.69
C SER A 129 -15.52 13.20 -16.85
N ARG A 130 -14.97 13.77 -17.93
CA ARG A 130 -15.07 15.22 -18.19
C ARG A 130 -16.52 15.68 -18.35
N ARG A 131 -17.33 14.94 -19.12
CA ARG A 131 -18.77 15.22 -19.27
C ARG A 131 -19.52 15.14 -17.94
N LEU A 132 -19.19 14.19 -17.07
CA LEU A 132 -19.79 14.07 -15.73
C LEU A 132 -19.45 15.27 -14.84
N ILE A 133 -18.24 15.82 -14.97
CA ILE A 133 -17.80 17.03 -14.26
C ILE A 133 -18.57 18.25 -14.77
N GLU A 134 -18.59 18.44 -16.09
CA GLU A 134 -19.28 19.58 -16.73
C GLU A 134 -20.79 19.58 -16.45
N ALA A 135 -21.42 18.41 -16.37
CA ALA A 135 -22.82 18.26 -16.02
C ALA A 135 -23.11 18.38 -14.50
N GLY A 136 -22.08 18.58 -13.65
CA GLY A 136 -22.24 18.61 -12.19
C GLY A 136 -22.62 17.27 -11.56
N ALA A 137 -22.63 16.17 -12.33
CA ALA A 137 -22.98 14.83 -11.85
C ALA A 137 -21.84 14.15 -11.09
N PHE A 138 -20.62 14.71 -11.17
CA PHE A 138 -19.44 14.26 -10.45
C PHE A 138 -18.55 15.45 -10.09
N ALA A 139 -18.33 15.67 -8.80
CA ALA A 139 -17.25 16.52 -8.34
C ALA A 139 -16.02 15.63 -8.12
N PRO A 140 -14.89 15.87 -8.81
CA PRO A 140 -13.66 15.15 -8.51
C PRO A 140 -13.28 15.45 -7.06
N PRO A 141 -12.73 14.47 -6.32
CA PRO A 141 -12.14 14.77 -5.03
C PRO A 141 -11.13 15.91 -5.23
N PRO A 142 -11.03 16.86 -4.28
CA PRO A 142 -9.96 17.85 -4.35
C PRO A 142 -8.66 17.07 -4.55
N PRO A 143 -7.74 17.56 -5.40
CA PRO A 143 -6.44 16.93 -5.53
C PRO A 143 -5.92 16.82 -4.11
N SER A 144 -5.82 15.59 -3.60
CA SER A 144 -5.11 15.37 -2.36
C SER A 144 -3.77 16.06 -2.58
N PRO A 145 -3.28 16.90 -1.64
CA PRO A 145 -1.97 17.50 -1.79
C PRO A 145 -1.08 16.36 -2.24
N GLN A 146 -0.54 16.47 -3.46
CA GLN A 146 0.31 15.43 -4.02
C GLN A 146 1.27 15.12 -2.89
N ALA A 147 1.19 13.90 -2.35
CA ALA A 147 2.10 13.52 -1.30
C ALA A 147 3.47 13.94 -1.83
N PRO A 148 4.20 14.82 -1.12
CA PRO A 148 5.42 15.41 -1.65
C PRO A 148 6.25 14.28 -2.26
N ALA A 149 6.78 14.53 -3.47
CA ALA A 149 7.58 13.58 -4.26
C ALA A 149 8.27 12.59 -3.33
N PRO A 150 8.05 11.27 -3.49
CA PRO A 150 8.11 10.32 -2.39
C PRO A 150 9.34 10.60 -1.55
N ALA A 151 9.11 11.16 -0.36
CA ALA A 151 10.14 11.19 0.65
C ALA A 151 10.66 9.76 0.72
N VAL A 152 11.97 9.60 0.53
CA VAL A 152 12.72 8.34 0.62
C VAL A 152 11.98 7.44 1.61
N CYS A 153 11.41 6.33 1.14
CA CYS A 153 10.52 5.51 1.97
C CYS A 153 11.35 4.96 3.14
N ARG A 154 11.40 5.71 4.25
CA ARG A 154 12.23 5.42 5.41
C ARG A 154 11.30 5.17 6.57
N PRO A 155 11.00 3.90 6.88
CA PRO A 155 10.16 3.55 8.02
C PRO A 155 10.71 4.18 9.30
N ALA A 156 9.89 4.99 9.97
CA ALA A 156 10.27 5.59 11.25
C ALA A 156 10.48 4.53 12.34
N ARG A 157 9.68 3.47 12.30
CA ARG A 157 9.76 2.30 13.18
C ARG A 157 9.75 1.03 12.34
N PRO A 158 10.92 0.59 11.85
CA PRO A 158 11.01 -0.55 10.95
C PRO A 158 10.75 -1.87 11.67
N ILE A 159 10.16 -2.83 10.93
CA ILE A 159 10.01 -4.21 11.38
C ILE A 159 11.33 -4.93 11.09
N VAL A 160 12.00 -5.41 12.13
CA VAL A 160 13.29 -6.12 12.06
C VAL A 160 13.07 -7.60 12.35
N GLN A 161 13.59 -8.47 11.51
CA GLN A 161 13.58 -9.92 11.73
C GLN A 161 14.97 -10.38 12.17
N LEU A 162 15.07 -10.96 13.36
CA LEU A 162 16.29 -11.56 13.89
C LEU A 162 15.93 -12.79 14.72
N LEU A 163 16.77 -13.83 14.66
CA LEU A 163 16.53 -15.10 15.37
C LEU A 163 15.13 -15.68 15.10
N TYR A 164 14.64 -15.53 13.87
CA TYR A 164 13.28 -15.92 13.41
C TYR A 164 12.11 -15.23 14.11
N ILE A 165 12.36 -14.20 14.94
CA ILE A 165 11.34 -13.39 15.59
C ILE A 165 11.30 -12.01 14.94
N ARG A 166 10.10 -11.46 14.81
CA ARG A 166 9.88 -10.10 14.29
C ARG A 166 9.73 -9.13 15.45
N TYR A 167 10.48 -8.04 15.38
CA TYR A 167 10.44 -6.94 16.33
C TYR A 167 10.12 -5.65 15.60
N LEU A 168 9.42 -4.75 16.27
CA LEU A 168 9.30 -3.36 15.90
C LEU A 168 10.43 -2.58 16.58
N ALA A 169 11.25 -1.91 15.78
CA ALA A 169 12.29 -1.04 16.31
C ALA A 169 11.69 0.28 16.82
N ALA A 170 12.34 0.90 17.81
CA ALA A 170 11.94 2.22 18.30
C ALA A 170 12.24 3.37 17.33
N ARG A 171 13.15 3.18 16.38
CA ARG A 171 13.65 4.21 15.45
C ARG A 171 14.20 3.58 14.16
N PRO A 172 14.49 4.36 13.10
CA PRO A 172 15.03 3.83 11.85
C PRO A 172 16.30 3.00 12.08
N VAL A 173 16.53 1.98 11.24
CA VAL A 173 17.62 1.00 11.42
C VAL A 173 18.99 1.67 11.57
N GLU A 174 19.23 2.75 10.81
CA GLU A 174 20.50 3.48 10.81
C GLU A 174 20.71 4.31 12.09
N GLU A 175 19.65 4.58 12.85
CA GLU A 175 19.64 5.42 14.05
C GLU A 175 19.58 4.60 15.35
N ILE A 176 19.41 3.29 15.28
CA ILE A 176 19.40 2.41 16.46
C ILE A 176 20.78 2.49 17.11
N GLN A 177 20.80 2.97 18.36
CA GLN A 177 22.03 3.23 19.13
C GLN A 177 22.33 2.12 20.11
N CYS A 178 23.61 1.98 20.42
CA CYS A 178 24.08 1.05 21.42
C CYS A 178 23.47 1.35 22.81
N VAL A 179 23.11 0.30 23.54
CA VAL A 179 22.60 0.44 24.93
C VAL A 179 23.72 0.39 25.98
N ALA A 180 24.94 0.00 25.60
CA ALA A 180 26.06 -0.12 26.51
C ALA A 180 26.53 1.23 27.04
N GLN A 181 27.10 1.20 28.25
CA GLN A 181 27.69 2.33 28.93
C GLN A 181 29.13 2.58 28.44
N THR A 182 29.45 3.84 28.15
CA THR A 182 30.82 4.29 27.86
C THR A 182 31.64 4.44 29.15
N ARG A 183 32.98 4.56 29.03
CA ARG A 183 33.85 4.87 30.19
C ARG A 183 33.47 6.14 30.96
N ARG A 184 32.82 7.11 30.28
CA ARG A 184 32.31 8.35 30.88
C ARG A 184 30.93 8.19 31.54
N ARG A 185 30.47 6.95 31.72
CA ARG A 185 29.17 6.58 32.30
C ARG A 185 27.93 7.06 31.53
N ASN A 186 28.09 7.51 30.29
CA ASN A 186 26.99 7.89 29.39
C ASN A 186 26.62 6.73 28.45
N ARG A 187 25.38 6.72 27.94
CA ARG A 187 24.96 5.79 26.86
C ARG A 187 25.86 5.96 25.65
N CYS A 188 26.29 4.85 25.06
CA CYS A 188 27.04 4.86 23.81
C CYS A 188 26.17 5.38 22.66
N THR A 189 26.63 6.41 21.96
CA THR A 189 25.92 7.01 20.82
C THR A 189 26.21 6.32 19.50
N SER A 190 27.12 5.33 19.47
CA SER A 190 27.46 4.59 18.25
C SER A 190 26.26 3.77 17.77
N PRO A 191 25.94 3.80 16.47
CA PRO A 191 24.86 3.01 15.91
C PRO A 191 25.19 1.51 15.91
N LEU A 192 24.16 0.67 15.89
CA LEU A 192 24.29 -0.79 15.73
C LEU A 192 24.75 -1.16 14.32
N LEU A 193 24.21 -0.44 13.33
CA LEU A 193 24.63 -0.53 11.93
C LEU A 193 25.78 0.46 11.73
N THR A 194 26.97 -0.06 11.55
CA THR A 194 28.17 0.71 11.19
C THR A 194 28.60 0.33 9.78
N SER A 195 29.38 1.19 9.12
CA SER A 195 29.89 0.92 7.77
C SER A 195 30.71 -0.37 7.67
N ASP A 196 31.31 -0.80 8.78
CA ASP A 196 32.21 -1.95 8.85
C ASP A 196 31.49 -3.25 9.26
N ALA A 197 30.22 -3.17 9.69
CA ALA A 197 29.43 -4.32 10.08
C ALA A 197 28.55 -4.81 8.92
N PRO A 198 28.35 -6.13 8.75
CA PRO A 198 27.53 -6.66 7.68
C PRO A 198 26.07 -6.18 7.86
N PRO A 199 25.48 -5.54 6.83
CA PRO A 199 24.10 -5.06 6.92
C PRO A 199 23.11 -6.21 6.76
N GLY A 200 21.93 -6.05 7.34
CA GLY A 200 20.76 -6.83 6.99
C GLY A 200 20.25 -6.50 5.58
N THR A 201 19.26 -7.26 5.13
CA THR A 201 18.64 -7.07 3.82
C THR A 201 17.18 -6.67 3.97
N TRP A 202 16.78 -5.61 3.28
CA TRP A 202 15.36 -5.25 3.16
C TRP A 202 14.63 -6.26 2.26
N ARG A 203 13.51 -6.83 2.73
CA ARG A 203 12.70 -7.80 1.99
C ARG A 203 11.22 -7.52 2.14
N LEU A 204 10.43 -7.79 1.09
CA LEU A 204 8.98 -7.85 1.18
C LEU A 204 8.57 -9.28 1.50
N VAL A 205 7.80 -9.45 2.55
CA VAL A 205 7.26 -10.75 2.97
C VAL A 205 5.75 -10.66 3.11
N PRO A 206 5.00 -11.78 3.01
CA PRO A 206 3.58 -11.77 3.28
C PRO A 206 3.30 -11.25 4.70
N ALA A 207 2.37 -10.31 4.82
CA ALA A 207 1.85 -9.89 6.09
C ALA A 207 0.85 -10.97 6.56
N THR A 208 1.38 -12.08 7.10
CA THR A 208 0.55 -13.19 7.59
C THR A 208 -0.04 -12.83 8.95
N ALA A 209 -1.36 -12.81 9.05
CA ALA A 209 -2.04 -12.94 10.33
C ALA A 209 -1.93 -14.42 10.76
N THR A 210 -1.72 -14.69 12.04
CA THR A 210 -1.73 -16.08 12.54
C THR A 210 -3.14 -16.65 12.34
N SER A 211 -3.25 -17.92 11.96
CA SER A 211 -4.52 -18.60 11.61
C SER A 211 -5.69 -18.20 12.54
N GLY A 212 -6.82 -17.80 11.95
CA GLY A 212 -8.02 -17.36 12.68
C GLY A 212 -8.14 -15.85 12.94
N GLN A 213 -7.15 -15.05 12.55
CA GLN A 213 -7.16 -13.58 12.73
C GLN A 213 -7.75 -12.83 11.53
N LEU A 214 -8.33 -11.64 11.80
CA LEU A 214 -8.87 -10.73 10.78
C LEU A 214 -7.84 -10.45 9.68
N ALA A 215 -8.31 -10.38 8.42
CA ALA A 215 -7.45 -10.09 7.28
C ALA A 215 -6.70 -8.77 7.47
N LEU A 216 -5.37 -8.81 7.40
CA LEU A 216 -4.54 -7.62 7.57
C LEU A 216 -4.83 -6.59 6.46
N PRO A 217 -4.72 -5.28 6.75
CA PRO A 217 -4.91 -4.22 5.77
C PRO A 217 -4.03 -4.35 4.52
N ALA A 218 -2.83 -4.88 4.71
CA ALA A 218 -1.78 -5.07 3.70
C ALA A 218 -1.51 -6.56 3.45
N GLU A 219 -1.29 -6.93 2.18
CA GLU A 219 -0.94 -8.30 1.78
C GLU A 219 0.56 -8.61 1.97
N VAL A 220 1.40 -7.57 1.93
CA VAL A 220 2.86 -7.66 2.08
C VAL A 220 3.37 -6.61 3.05
N MET A 221 4.49 -6.89 3.71
CA MET A 221 5.19 -5.98 4.61
C MET A 221 6.69 -5.98 4.34
N ALA A 222 7.31 -4.80 4.45
CA ALA A 222 8.75 -4.61 4.39
C ALA A 222 9.37 -4.93 5.74
N ILE A 223 10.33 -5.84 5.74
CA ILE A 223 11.12 -6.21 6.91
C ILE A 223 12.60 -5.97 6.64
N TYR A 224 13.33 -5.58 7.67
CA TYR A 224 14.79 -5.62 7.69
C TYR A 224 15.24 -6.98 8.22
N ASP A 225 15.66 -7.85 7.31
CA ASP A 225 16.01 -9.24 7.61
C ASP A 225 17.48 -9.36 8.01
N LEU A 226 17.71 -9.70 9.28
CA LEU A 226 19.02 -10.05 9.84
C LEU A 226 19.28 -11.55 9.83
N GLY A 227 18.33 -12.38 9.39
CA GLY A 227 18.43 -13.84 9.40
C GLY A 227 19.59 -14.40 8.57
N GLY A 228 20.08 -13.63 7.60
CA GLY A 228 21.27 -13.99 6.81
C GLY A 228 22.61 -13.68 7.49
N LEU A 229 22.61 -13.01 8.65
CA LEU A 229 23.84 -12.72 9.39
C LEU A 229 24.28 -13.91 10.27
N PRO A 230 25.58 -14.01 10.60
CA PRO A 230 26.05 -14.98 11.59
C PRO A 230 25.28 -14.86 12.91
N TYR A 231 25.09 -15.98 13.61
CA TYR A 231 24.33 -16.03 14.86
C TYR A 231 24.84 -15.01 15.91
N ALA A 232 26.16 -14.86 16.04
CA ALA A 232 26.78 -13.89 16.95
C ALA A 232 26.37 -12.44 16.61
N GLU A 233 26.25 -12.11 15.32
CA GLU A 233 25.77 -10.80 14.88
C GLU A 233 24.28 -10.62 15.19
N GLN A 234 23.45 -11.64 14.97
CA GLN A 234 22.04 -11.59 15.34
C GLN A 234 21.84 -11.39 16.85
N MET A 235 22.65 -12.06 17.67
CA MET A 235 22.67 -11.86 19.13
C MET A 235 23.15 -10.46 19.52
N ARG A 236 24.18 -9.92 18.86
CA ARG A 236 24.63 -8.54 19.06
C ARG A 236 23.52 -7.53 18.79
N TRP A 237 22.78 -7.71 17.69
CA TRP A 237 21.60 -6.91 17.36
C TRP A 237 20.50 -7.08 18.40
N ARG A 238 20.24 -8.32 18.87
CA ARG A 238 19.25 -8.63 19.91
C ARG A 238 19.51 -7.84 21.20
N VAL A 239 20.76 -7.74 21.64
CA VAL A 239 21.16 -6.96 22.83
C VAL A 239 21.49 -5.50 22.54
N GLN A 240 21.30 -5.03 21.31
CA GLN A 240 21.59 -3.67 20.85
C GLN A 240 22.98 -3.14 21.22
N ARG A 241 24.03 -3.93 20.92
CA ARG A 241 25.43 -3.50 21.11
C ARG A 241 26.10 -3.12 19.78
N CYS A 242 26.86 -2.03 19.77
CA CYS A 242 27.73 -1.71 18.63
C CYS A 242 28.90 -2.72 18.55
N PRO A 243 29.58 -2.87 17.40
CA PRO A 243 30.67 -3.84 17.25
C PRO A 243 31.77 -3.69 18.31
N GLN A 244 32.12 -2.46 18.69
CA GLN A 244 33.13 -2.20 19.73
C GLN A 244 32.71 -2.75 21.11
N HIS A 245 31.47 -2.49 21.55
CA HIS A 245 30.98 -3.00 22.84
C HIS A 245 30.60 -4.48 22.81
N ALA A 246 30.43 -5.06 21.62
CA ALA A 246 30.30 -6.51 21.46
C ALA A 246 31.66 -7.22 21.61
N ALA A 247 32.74 -6.61 21.12
CA ALA A 247 34.10 -7.15 21.25
C ALA A 247 34.68 -7.04 22.67
N THR A 248 34.22 -6.08 23.48
CA THR A 248 34.58 -5.95 24.91
C THR A 248 33.33 -5.99 25.79
N PRO A 249 32.83 -7.18 26.18
CA PRO A 249 31.55 -7.34 26.86
C PRO A 249 31.48 -6.74 28.27
N ALA A 250 32.60 -6.33 28.85
CA ALA A 250 32.71 -5.81 30.21
C ALA A 250 31.91 -4.52 30.48
N ALA A 251 31.44 -3.82 29.44
CA ALA A 251 30.56 -2.67 29.60
C ALA A 251 29.15 -3.09 30.03
N ALA A 252 28.66 -2.50 31.12
CA ALA A 252 27.27 -2.66 31.56
C ALA A 252 26.30 -1.97 30.60
N ASP A 253 25.05 -2.43 30.54
CA ASP A 253 24.00 -1.78 29.76
C ASP A 253 23.38 -0.65 30.58
N LEU A 254 23.26 0.53 29.96
CA LEU A 254 22.67 1.73 30.58
C LEU A 254 21.18 1.89 30.24
N ALA A 255 20.72 1.19 29.21
CA ALA A 255 19.33 1.14 28.76
C ALA A 255 18.94 -0.30 28.42
N VAL A 256 17.64 -0.59 28.44
CA VAL A 256 17.13 -1.86 27.91
C VAL A 256 17.14 -1.79 26.39
N ALA A 257 17.32 -2.95 25.73
CA ALA A 257 17.17 -3.04 24.29
C ALA A 257 15.76 -2.62 23.87
N ASP A 258 15.66 -1.61 23.03
CA ASP A 258 14.42 -0.98 22.59
C ASP A 258 13.71 -1.80 21.48
N TRP A 259 13.50 -3.10 21.74
CA TRP A 259 12.79 -4.04 20.85
C TRP A 259 11.38 -4.33 21.35
N GLU A 260 10.38 -4.01 20.56
CA GLU A 260 8.99 -4.38 20.82
C GLU A 260 8.62 -5.63 20.00
N PRO A 261 8.03 -6.70 20.57
CA PRO A 261 7.54 -7.83 19.77
C PRO A 261 6.52 -7.37 18.72
N PHE A 262 6.73 -7.74 17.46
CA PHE A 262 5.84 -7.31 16.38
C PHE A 262 4.56 -8.16 16.32
N GLU A 263 3.46 -7.55 16.73
CA GLU A 263 2.10 -8.06 16.50
C GLU A 263 1.43 -7.37 15.30
N PRO A 264 1.07 -8.08 14.21
CA PRO A 264 0.58 -7.47 12.97
C PRO A 264 -0.68 -6.61 13.10
N LEU A 265 -1.62 -7.00 13.99
CA LEU A 265 -2.88 -6.27 14.18
C LEU A 265 -2.67 -4.96 14.96
N ARG A 266 -1.84 -5.00 16.00
CA ARG A 266 -1.54 -3.82 16.83
C ARG A 266 -0.63 -2.83 16.10
N HIS A 267 0.32 -3.33 15.32
CA HIS A 267 1.34 -2.51 14.65
C HIS A 267 1.07 -2.29 13.16
N HIS A 268 -0.19 -2.40 12.73
CA HIS A 268 -0.55 -2.30 11.31
C HIS A 268 -0.15 -0.96 10.68
N GLU A 269 -0.09 0.12 11.48
CA GLU A 269 0.38 1.45 11.07
C GLU A 269 1.86 1.50 10.69
N HIS A 270 2.66 0.55 11.17
CA HIS A 270 4.08 0.40 10.86
C HIS A 270 4.33 -0.60 9.72
N ILE A 271 3.27 -1.18 9.15
CA ILE A 271 3.38 -2.07 7.99
C ILE A 271 3.53 -1.22 6.73
N HIS A 272 4.73 -1.26 6.16
CA HIS A 272 5.03 -0.65 4.86
C HIS A 272 4.98 -1.71 3.76
N THR A 273 4.29 -1.43 2.65
CA THR A 273 4.13 -2.36 1.52
C THR A 273 5.20 -2.22 0.43
N ARG A 274 6.20 -1.37 0.66
CA ARG A 274 7.28 -1.05 -0.28
C ARG A 274 8.62 -1.14 0.43
N LEU A 275 9.64 -1.57 -0.30
CA LEU A 275 11.00 -1.53 0.22
C LEU A 275 11.46 -0.09 0.39
N PRO A 276 12.28 0.19 1.42
CA PRO A 276 12.98 1.46 1.51
C PRO A 276 13.87 1.69 0.31
N ASP A 277 13.77 2.87 -0.31
CA ASP A 277 14.71 3.26 -1.36
C ASP A 277 16.09 3.37 -0.73
N ARG A 278 16.99 2.43 -1.08
CA ARG A 278 18.42 2.62 -0.85
C ARG A 278 18.80 3.85 -1.66
N ASN A 279 19.04 4.98 -0.99
CA ASN A 279 19.64 6.16 -1.58
C ASN A 279 20.86 5.73 -2.41
N ARG A 280 20.67 5.62 -3.73
CA ARG A 280 21.76 5.71 -4.69
C ARG A 280 22.24 7.15 -4.51
N ARG A 281 23.36 7.34 -3.82
CA ARG A 281 24.06 8.63 -3.85
C ARG A 281 24.08 9.09 -5.32
N PRO A 282 23.69 10.34 -5.63
CA PRO A 282 24.01 10.91 -6.92
C PRO A 282 25.54 10.84 -7.04
N GLY A 283 26.04 9.95 -7.90
CA GLY A 283 27.44 9.95 -8.27
C GLY A 283 27.76 11.32 -8.89
N PRO A 284 28.96 11.87 -8.68
CA PRO A 284 29.33 13.14 -9.27
C PRO A 284 29.19 13.00 -10.79
N ALA A 285 28.29 13.80 -11.37
CA ALA A 285 28.12 13.88 -12.80
C ALA A 285 29.47 14.18 -13.45
N SER A 286 29.96 13.23 -14.24
CA SER A 286 31.10 13.41 -15.12
C SER A 286 30.80 14.58 -16.06
N ARG A 287 31.46 15.70 -15.83
CA ARG A 287 31.58 16.78 -16.82
C ARG A 287 32.38 16.24 -17.99
N VAL A 288 31.70 15.62 -18.95
CA VAL A 288 32.21 15.53 -20.32
C VAL A 288 31.85 16.84 -21.00
N ARG A 289 32.69 17.86 -20.82
CA ARG A 289 32.69 19.03 -21.70
C ARG A 289 33.44 18.65 -22.97
N ARG A 290 32.68 18.23 -23.98
CA ARG A 290 33.13 18.14 -25.36
C ARG A 290 33.18 19.58 -25.89
N ALA A 291 34.37 20.17 -25.99
CA ALA A 291 34.58 21.41 -26.72
C ALA A 291 34.92 21.04 -28.18
N VAL A 292 34.00 21.40 -29.06
CA VAL A 292 34.14 21.38 -30.52
C VAL A 292 34.85 22.67 -30.92
N ARG A 293 35.98 22.54 -31.64
CA ARG A 293 36.57 23.60 -32.48
C ARG A 293 35.69 23.79 -33.73
N PRO A 294 35.52 25.02 -34.23
CA PRO A 294 36.50 25.60 -35.15
C PRO A 294 37.14 26.90 -34.62
#